data_AF-A0A966VI23-F1
#
_entry.id   AF-A0A966VI23-F1
#
_cell.length_a   1.000
_cell.length_b   1.000
_cell.length_c   1.000
_cell.angle_alpha   90.00
_cell.angle_beta   90.00
_cell.angle_gamma   90.00
#
_symmetry.space_group_name_H-M   'P 1'
#
loop_
_entity.id
_entity.type
_entity.pdbx_description
1 polymer ?
#
loop_
_entity_poly.entity_id
_entity_poly.type
_entity_poly.pdbx_seq_one_letter_code
_entity_poly.pdbx_strand_id
1 'polypeptide(L)'
;AQEVTFSHDGRNFLTYFSRSWIIDENNEIIQTASSETGFWRVKPDNQLEVLISHSTGLSEGWVGRFDGPKIQLAMDHAYSAPSAKAIDGGQRLYGLVDGELFYAYDMAFNGHKLQAHIWSTLPRVS
;
A
#
# COMPACT_ATOMS: atom_id res chain seq x y z
N ALA A 1 7.87 8.56 8.99
CA ALA A 1 8.81 7.54 8.48
C ALA A 1 8.06 6.27 8.11
N GLN A 2 8.58 5.46 7.19
CA GLN A 2 7.96 4.20 6.79
C GLN A 2 9.01 3.18 6.35
N GLU A 3 8.67 1.92 6.56
CA GLU A 3 9.41 0.78 6.06
C GLU A 3 8.46 -0.13 5.28
N VAL A 4 8.97 -0.71 4.21
CA VAL A 4 8.25 -1.68 3.36
C VAL A 4 9.17 -2.85 3.08
N THR A 5 8.62 -4.06 3.15
CA THR A 5 9.31 -5.30 2.79
C THR A 5 8.46 -6.05 1.77
N PHE A 6 9.09 -6.39 0.65
CA PHE A 6 8.60 -7.37 -0.30
C PHE A 6 9.49 -8.61 -0.25
N SER A 7 8.90 -9.79 -0.26
CA SER A 7 9.64 -11.06 -0.32
C SER A 7 8.84 -12.11 -1.10
N HIS A 8 9.41 -13.28 -1.35
CA HIS A 8 8.72 -14.39 -2.00
C HIS A 8 9.29 -15.73 -1.52
N ASP A 9 8.51 -16.80 -1.66
CA ASP A 9 8.96 -18.17 -1.42
C ASP A 9 9.20 -18.96 -2.72
N GLY A 10 9.21 -18.27 -3.86
CA GLY A 10 9.43 -18.86 -5.19
C GLY A 10 8.15 -19.20 -5.95
N ARG A 11 6.99 -19.11 -5.30
CA ARG A 11 5.69 -19.16 -5.98
C ARG A 11 5.34 -17.81 -6.60
N ASN A 12 4.30 -17.79 -7.43
CA ASN A 12 3.90 -16.62 -8.22
C ASN A 12 3.11 -15.56 -7.40
N PHE A 13 3.71 -15.10 -6.31
CA PHE A 13 3.23 -13.99 -5.50
C PHE A 13 4.39 -13.41 -4.67
N LEU A 14 4.21 -12.18 -4.19
CA LEU A 14 5.06 -11.56 -3.18
C LEU A 14 4.33 -11.54 -1.84
N THR A 15 5.05 -11.77 -0.75
CA THR A 15 4.64 -11.33 0.57
C THR A 15 4.96 -9.84 0.71
N TYR A 16 4.09 -9.13 1.42
CA TYR A 16 4.18 -7.70 1.60
C TYR A 16 3.96 -7.36 3.07
N PHE A 17 4.81 -6.49 3.61
CA PHE A 17 4.63 -5.89 4.92
C PHE A 17 5.03 -4.42 4.87
N SER A 18 4.23 -3.55 5.48
CA SER A 18 4.60 -2.17 5.70
C SER A 18 4.19 -1.71 7.09
N ARG A 19 5.05 -0.87 7.67
CA ARG A 19 4.78 -0.17 8.92
C ARG A 19 5.27 1.26 8.82
N SER A 20 4.57 2.18 9.47
CA SER A 20 4.92 3.59 9.50
C SER A 20 4.94 4.14 10.92
N TRP A 21 5.58 5.29 11.05
CA TRP A 21 5.73 6.03 12.31
C TRP A 21 5.50 7.52 12.06
N ILE A 22 4.89 8.16 13.04
CA ILE A 22 4.85 9.62 13.15
C ILE A 22 6.21 10.06 13.69
N ILE A 23 6.82 11.02 13.01
CA ILE A 23 8.09 11.64 13.40
C ILE A 23 7.87 13.12 13.70
N ASP A 24 8.67 13.68 14.60
CA ASP A 24 8.68 15.11 14.87
C ASP A 24 9.61 15.88 13.92
N GLU A 25 9.78 17.19 14.17
CA GLU A 25 10.65 18.07 13.38
C GLU A 25 12.14 17.69 13.47
N ASN A 26 12.54 16.91 14.49
CA ASN A 26 13.91 16.45 14.70
C ASN A 26 14.16 15.05 14.11
N ASN A 27 13.19 14.48 13.37
CA ASN A 27 13.19 13.11 12.86
C ASN A 27 13.15 12.02 13.96
N GLU A 28 12.72 12.37 15.17
CA GLU A 28 12.54 11.38 16.24
C GLU A 28 11.19 10.68 16.10
N ILE A 29 11.16 9.38 16.33
CA ILE A 29 9.92 8.59 16.33
C ILE A 29 9.14 8.91 17.60
N ILE A 30 7.94 9.47 17.43
CA ILE A 30 7.06 9.80 18.55
C ILE A 30 5.88 8.83 18.69
N GLN A 31 5.49 8.13 17.62
CA GLN A 31 4.39 7.18 17.66
C GLN A 31 4.45 6.16 16.53
N THR A 32 3.99 4.93 16.76
CA THR A 32 3.62 4.01 15.69
C THR A 32 2.36 4.50 14.98
N ALA A 33 2.36 4.39 13.65
CA ALA A 33 1.24 4.76 12.81
C ALA A 33 0.66 3.48 12.15
N SER A 34 0.41 3.53 10.85
CA SER A 34 -0.24 2.45 10.10
C SER A 34 0.65 1.21 10.00
N SER A 35 0.01 0.04 9.98
CA SER A 35 0.65 -1.23 9.68
C SER A 35 -0.28 -2.03 8.78
N GLU A 36 0.29 -2.53 7.68
CA GLU A 36 -0.43 -3.32 6.69
C GLU A 36 0.41 -4.50 6.21
N THR A 37 -0.25 -5.62 5.92
CA THR A 37 0.41 -6.86 5.50
C THR A 37 -0.44 -7.61 4.50
N GLY A 38 0.18 -8.39 3.62
CA GLY A 38 -0.58 -9.05 2.59
C GLY A 38 0.21 -9.77 1.52
N PHE A 39 -0.46 -9.99 0.39
CA PHE A 39 0.07 -10.71 -0.76
C PHE A 39 -0.19 -9.96 -2.06
N TRP A 40 0.82 -9.89 -2.92
CA TRP A 40 0.72 -9.36 -4.27
C TRP A 40 0.81 -10.52 -5.25
N ARG A 41 -0.27 -10.81 -5.97
CA ARG A 41 -0.37 -11.95 -6.89
C ARG A 41 -0.22 -11.46 -8.32
N VAL A 42 0.78 -11.98 -9.01
CA VAL A 42 1.05 -11.66 -10.42
C VAL A 42 0.21 -12.56 -11.31
N LYS A 43 -0.50 -11.96 -12.26
CA LYS A 43 -1.38 -12.65 -13.21
C LYS A 43 -0.91 -12.44 -14.65
N PRO A 44 -1.38 -13.27 -15.61
CA PRO A 44 -1.13 -13.04 -17.02
C PRO A 44 -1.51 -11.63 -17.47
N ASP A 45 -0.95 -11.18 -18.59
CA ASP A 45 -1.24 -9.87 -19.19
C ASP A 45 -0.94 -8.68 -18.27
N ASN A 46 0.13 -8.80 -17.50
CA ASN A 46 0.64 -7.81 -16.54
C ASN A 46 -0.41 -7.36 -15.51
N GLN A 47 -1.30 -8.26 -15.10
CA GLN A 47 -2.32 -7.98 -14.10
C GLN A 47 -1.82 -8.26 -12.68
N LEU A 48 -2.32 -7.51 -11.71
CA LEU A 48 -2.05 -7.69 -10.30
C LEU A 48 -3.36 -7.79 -9.51
N GLU A 49 -3.38 -8.73 -8.58
CA GLU A 49 -4.35 -8.79 -7.49
C GLU A 49 -3.58 -8.64 -6.18
N VAL A 50 -3.95 -7.66 -5.36
CA VAL A 50 -3.28 -7.42 -4.08
C VAL A 50 -4.30 -7.52 -2.96
N LEU A 51 -3.97 -8.32 -1.95
CA LEU A 51 -4.80 -8.51 -0.76
C LEU A 51 -4.02 -7.98 0.43
N ILE A 52 -4.59 -7.02 1.15
CA ILE A 52 -3.94 -6.33 2.26
C ILE A 52 -4.87 -6.33 3.47
N SER A 53 -4.33 -6.60 4.65
CA SER A 53 -5.01 -6.42 5.93
C SER A 53 -4.28 -5.36 6.76
N HIS A 54 -5.05 -4.53 7.44
CA HIS A 54 -4.58 -3.43 8.26
C HIS A 54 -4.77 -3.72 9.74
N SER A 55 -3.86 -3.21 10.58
CA SER A 55 -4.00 -3.27 12.04
C SER A 55 -5.26 -2.54 12.57
N THR A 56 -5.89 -1.70 11.76
CA THR A 56 -7.10 -0.93 12.07
C THR A 56 -8.40 -1.71 11.88
N GLY A 57 -8.34 -2.97 11.41
CA GLY A 57 -9.51 -3.81 11.16
C GLY A 57 -10.10 -3.69 9.75
N LEU A 58 -9.34 -3.13 8.80
CA LEU A 58 -9.66 -3.15 7.38
C LEU A 58 -8.98 -4.34 6.68
N SER A 59 -9.64 -4.91 5.69
CA SER A 59 -9.01 -5.77 4.69
C SER A 59 -9.45 -5.36 3.31
N GLU A 60 -8.51 -5.21 2.40
CA GLU A 60 -8.70 -4.57 1.10
C GLU A 60 -8.24 -5.52 -0.01
N GLY A 61 -9.05 -5.61 -1.06
CA GLY A 61 -8.72 -6.20 -2.33
C GLY A 61 -8.47 -5.11 -3.35
N TRP A 62 -7.33 -5.20 -4.03
CA TRP A 62 -6.90 -4.28 -5.07
C TRP A 62 -6.68 -5.03 -6.37
N VAL A 63 -7.04 -4.38 -7.49
CA VAL A 63 -6.78 -4.90 -8.84
C VAL A 63 -6.05 -3.84 -9.65
N GLY A 64 -5.19 -4.28 -10.55
CA GLY A 64 -4.47 -3.33 -11.39
C GLY A 64 -3.48 -3.97 -12.33
N ARG A 65 -2.52 -3.16 -12.79
CA ARG A 65 -1.54 -3.59 -13.80
C ARG A 65 -0.17 -3.00 -13.52
N PHE A 66 0.85 -3.68 -14.05
CA PHE A 66 2.21 -3.17 -14.10
C PHE A 66 2.69 -2.97 -15.54
N ASP A 67 3.58 -2.00 -15.72
CA ASP A 67 4.26 -1.71 -16.98
C ASP A 67 5.70 -1.31 -16.66
N GLY A 68 6.63 -2.24 -16.87
CA GLY A 68 8.01 -2.13 -16.38
C GLY A 68 8.04 -1.81 -14.88
N PRO A 69 8.70 -0.71 -14.46
CA PRO A 69 8.81 -0.32 -13.06
C PRO A 69 7.58 0.41 -12.50
N LYS A 70 6.52 0.65 -13.29
CA LYS A 70 5.32 1.36 -12.86
C LYS A 70 4.21 0.38 -12.51
N ILE A 71 3.51 0.61 -11.40
CA ILE A 71 2.33 -0.15 -10.99
C ILE A 71 1.17 0.79 -10.69
N GLN A 72 -0.02 0.47 -11.18
CA GLN A 72 -1.26 1.17 -10.86
C GLN A 72 -2.28 0.17 -10.33
N LEU A 73 -2.84 0.47 -9.16
CA LEU A 73 -3.88 -0.32 -8.50
C LEU A 73 -5.10 0.55 -8.21
N ALA A 74 -6.28 -0.04 -8.34
CA ALA A 74 -7.54 0.51 -7.86
C ALA A 74 -8.14 -0.46 -6.83
N MET A 75 -8.76 0.09 -5.80
CA MET A 75 -9.48 -0.72 -4.83
C MET A 75 -10.70 -1.36 -5.50
N ASP A 76 -10.83 -2.67 -5.35
CA ASP A 76 -11.96 -3.44 -5.86
C ASP A 76 -13.01 -3.62 -4.76
N HIS A 77 -12.60 -4.14 -3.60
CA HIS A 77 -13.47 -4.35 -2.45
C HIS A 77 -12.73 -4.12 -1.14
N ALA A 78 -13.47 -3.75 -0.10
CA ALA A 78 -12.96 -3.70 1.26
C ALA A 78 -13.95 -4.33 2.24
N TYR A 79 -13.41 -5.02 3.24
CA TYR A 79 -14.11 -5.42 4.45
C TYR A 79 -13.68 -4.51 5.60
N SER A 80 -14.64 -4.08 6.42
CA SER A 80 -14.42 -3.33 7.64
C SER A 80 -14.96 -4.10 8.82
N ALA A 81 -14.13 -4.34 9.84
CA ALA A 81 -14.60 -4.82 11.13
C ALA A 81 -15.60 -3.81 11.76
N PRO A 82 -16.49 -4.24 12.68
CA PRO A 82 -17.51 -3.35 13.25
C PRO A 82 -16.97 -2.08 13.92
N SER A 83 -15.75 -2.10 14.44
CA SER A 83 -15.09 -0.94 15.06
C SER A 83 -14.19 -0.14 14.11
N ALA A 84 -14.02 -0.60 12.87
CA ALA A 84 -13.12 0.03 11.91
C ALA A 84 -13.80 1.22 11.23
N LYS A 85 -12.99 2.23 10.86
CA LYS A 85 -13.44 3.32 9.98
C LYS A 85 -13.39 2.81 8.54
N ALA A 86 -14.55 2.65 7.92
CA ALA A 86 -14.66 2.16 6.54
C ALA A 86 -14.13 3.18 5.53
N ILE A 87 -13.47 2.70 4.49
CA ILE A 87 -13.07 3.52 3.33
C ILE A 87 -13.98 3.23 2.14
N ASP A 88 -14.18 4.23 1.29
CA ASP A 88 -15.11 4.16 0.17
C ASP A 88 -14.41 3.81 -1.16
N GLY A 89 -13.09 4.02 -1.24
CA GLY A 89 -12.33 3.85 -2.47
C GLY A 89 -10.84 4.15 -2.29
N GLY A 90 -10.03 3.67 -3.22
CA GLY A 90 -8.61 3.96 -3.22
C GLY A 90 -7.94 3.77 -4.58
N GLN A 91 -6.86 4.50 -4.81
CA GLN A 91 -5.95 4.30 -5.94
C GLN A 91 -4.52 4.38 -5.44
N ARG A 92 -3.70 3.39 -5.81
CA ARG A 92 -2.27 3.36 -5.48
C ARG A 92 -1.44 3.39 -6.76
N LEU A 93 -0.46 4.28 -6.82
CA LEU A 93 0.54 4.37 -7.87
C LEU A 93 1.90 4.08 -7.26
N TYR A 94 2.66 3.18 -7.87
CA TYR A 94 4.05 2.91 -7.51
C TYR A 94 4.96 3.09 -8.72
N GLY A 95 6.20 3.52 -8.49
CA GLY A 95 7.23 3.64 -9.51
C GLY A 95 8.61 3.38 -8.92
N LEU A 96 9.45 2.61 -9.61
CA LEU A 96 10.87 2.52 -9.30
C LEU A 96 11.63 3.57 -10.12
N VAL A 97 12.25 4.54 -9.45
CA VAL A 97 13.00 5.64 -10.06
C VAL A 97 14.35 5.74 -9.36
N ASP A 98 15.44 5.67 -10.13
CA ASP A 98 16.82 5.73 -9.61
C ASP A 98 17.11 4.76 -8.45
N GLY A 99 16.45 3.59 -8.46
CA GLY A 99 16.59 2.56 -7.44
C GLY A 99 15.77 2.79 -6.16
N GLU A 100 15.00 3.88 -6.10
CA GLU A 100 14.08 4.19 -5.00
C GLU A 100 12.63 3.87 -5.38
N LEU A 101 11.86 3.41 -4.40
CA LEU A 101 10.43 3.16 -4.55
C LEU A 101 9.65 4.45 -4.25
N PHE A 102 9.04 5.01 -5.29
CA PHE A 102 8.07 6.08 -5.20
C PHE A 102 6.68 5.48 -5.08
N TYR A 103 5.84 6.05 -4.22
CA TYR A 103 4.42 5.71 -4.22
C TYR A 103 3.53 6.90 -3.85
N ALA A 104 2.30 6.85 -4.35
CA ALA A 104 1.19 7.71 -3.96
C ALA A 104 -0.05 6.86 -3.70
N TYR A 105 -0.82 7.24 -2.70
CA TYR A 105 -2.11 6.66 -2.34
C TYR A 105 -3.14 7.79 -2.26
N ASP A 106 -4.14 7.69 -3.12
CA ASP A 106 -5.34 8.52 -3.08
C ASP A 106 -6.49 7.72 -2.48
N MET A 107 -7.30 8.35 -1.62
CA MET A 107 -8.35 7.68 -0.86
C MET A 107 -9.66 8.44 -0.96
N ALA A 108 -10.76 7.69 -1.05
CA ALA A 108 -12.12 8.18 -0.84
C ALA A 108 -12.60 7.69 0.53
N PHE A 109 -13.11 8.60 1.35
CA PHE A 109 -13.49 8.33 2.74
C PHE A 109 -14.50 9.38 3.20
N ASN A 110 -15.44 9.00 4.07
CA ASN A 110 -16.45 9.88 4.65
C ASN A 110 -17.24 10.67 3.58
N GLY A 111 -17.57 10.04 2.45
CA GLY A 111 -18.32 10.67 1.37
C GLY A 111 -17.53 11.69 0.54
N HIS A 112 -16.24 11.88 0.83
CA HIS A 112 -15.35 12.62 -0.06
C HIS A 112 -14.93 11.74 -1.23
N LYS A 113 -14.83 12.36 -2.41
CA LYS A 113 -14.26 11.71 -3.60
C LYS A 113 -12.77 11.41 -3.39
N LEU A 114 -12.24 10.56 -4.27
CA LEU A 114 -10.83 10.22 -4.32
C LEU A 114 -9.95 11.49 -4.33
N GLN A 115 -9.04 11.58 -3.37
CA GLN A 115 -8.10 12.70 -3.22
C GLN A 115 -6.77 12.21 -2.63
N ALA A 116 -5.71 12.99 -2.83
CA ALA A 116 -4.39 12.69 -2.29
C ALA A 116 -4.44 12.44 -0.78
N HIS A 117 -3.96 11.28 -0.36
CA HIS A 117 -3.91 10.90 1.06
C HIS A 117 -2.48 10.85 1.58
N ILE A 118 -1.59 10.10 0.91
CA ILE A 118 -0.19 10.00 1.30
C ILE A 118 0.68 9.70 0.09
N TRP A 119 1.93 10.17 0.11
CA TRP A 119 2.96 9.80 -0.85
C TRP A 119 4.31 9.73 -0.14
N SER A 120 5.24 8.97 -0.69
CA SER A 120 6.62 8.91 -0.17
C SER A 120 7.60 8.39 -1.21
N THR A 121 8.88 8.52 -0.88
CA THR A 121 10.01 7.91 -1.58
C THR A 121 10.79 7.07 -0.58
N LEU A 122 11.14 5.85 -0.98
CA LEU A 122 11.77 4.86 -0.10
C LEU A 122 13.04 4.33 -0.75
N PRO A 123 14.23 4.65 -0.21
CA PRO A 123 15.47 4.08 -0.69
C PRO A 123 15.55 2.59 -0.35
N ARG A 124 16.21 1.81 -1.21
CA ARG A 124 16.45 0.39 -0.96
C ARG A 124 17.51 0.19 0.11
N VAL A 125 17.24 -0.71 1.06
CA VAL A 125 18.15 -1.01 2.19
C VAL A 125 18.62 -2.48 2.26
N SER A 126 17.99 -3.40 1.52
CA SER A 126 18.37 -4.82 1.41
C SER A 126 17.87 -5.50 0.14
#